data_AF-A0A7E6EKK5-F1
#
_entry.id   AF-A0A7E6EKK5-F1
#
_cell.length_a   1.000
_cell.length_b   1.000
_cell.length_c   1.000
_cell.angle_alpha   90.00
_cell.angle_beta   90.00
_cell.angle_gamma   90.00
#
_symmetry.space_group_name_H-M   'P 1'
#
loop_
_entity.id
_entity.type
_entity.pdbx_description
1 polymer ?
#
loop_
_entity_poly.entity_id
_entity_poly.type
_entity_poly.pdbx_seq_one_letter_code
_entity_poly.pdbx_strand_id
1 'polypeptide(L)'
;MTELYQKPLSPSSLLDLLCCPETVNIVLPSKTNRVISKKSCDDKPDDTPKPGLGSLYTRWGRTSCPPNSSLVYDGVVGGQHFTHTGGGSNLLCLPNDPIWANYTTEVEKCGYIHGSEYELGHYPTNKLFSFANAKSLHDHNVPCGVCLTRQPAVVMMLPARTKCYPGWTAEYSGYLMASLHAEKGRLEYVCVDYASEADPAGYRDENGAVLYFVQAACGSLPCPPYVDGQELTCVVCSKY
;
A
#
# COMPACT_ATOMS: atom_id res chain seq x y z
N MET A 1 16.96 -6.73 73.63
CA MET A 1 16.00 -6.14 72.68
C MET A 1 16.55 -4.77 72.30
N THR A 2 17.01 -4.49 71.08
CA THR A 2 16.85 -5.18 69.80
C THR A 2 17.93 -4.63 68.87
N GLU A 3 18.57 -5.49 68.07
CA GLU A 3 19.46 -5.11 66.97
C GLU A 3 18.70 -4.30 65.91
N LEU A 4 19.37 -3.35 65.25
CA LEU A 4 18.90 -2.80 63.97
C LEU A 4 19.97 -2.97 62.91
N TYR A 5 19.63 -3.89 62.01
CA TYR A 5 20.33 -4.28 60.80
C TYR A 5 20.54 -3.11 59.82
N GLN A 6 21.69 -3.14 59.17
CA GLN A 6 22.06 -2.38 57.98
C GLN A 6 21.12 -2.69 56.80
N LYS A 7 20.72 -1.66 56.05
CA LYS A 7 20.17 -1.78 54.68
C LYS A 7 20.95 -0.82 53.76
N PRO A 8 21.48 -1.27 52.61
CA PRO A 8 22.29 -0.42 51.73
C PRO A 8 21.40 0.49 50.86
N LEU A 9 21.78 1.77 50.73
CA LEU A 9 21.16 2.72 49.81
C LEU A 9 21.84 2.67 48.43
N SER A 10 21.01 2.67 47.39
CA SER A 10 21.31 2.48 45.97
C SER A 10 22.04 3.68 45.31
N PRO A 11 22.68 3.51 44.12
CA PRO A 11 23.66 4.42 43.56
C PRO A 11 23.07 5.67 42.85
N SER A 12 22.01 6.26 43.40
CA SER A 12 21.38 7.47 42.85
C SER A 12 21.92 8.79 43.42
N SER A 13 22.87 8.75 44.37
CA SER A 13 23.40 9.95 45.04
C SER A 13 24.74 10.46 44.50
N LEU A 14 25.16 10.04 43.29
CA LEU A 14 26.44 10.43 42.68
C LEU A 14 26.30 11.41 41.50
N LEU A 15 25.08 11.80 41.10
CA LEU A 15 24.89 12.78 40.02
C LEU A 15 24.71 14.24 40.49
N ASP A 16 24.57 14.49 41.79
CA ASP A 16 24.33 15.85 42.32
C ASP A 16 25.62 16.64 42.66
N LEU A 17 26.79 16.19 42.18
CA LEU A 17 28.09 16.78 42.58
C LEU A 17 28.99 17.25 41.44
N LEU A 18 28.46 17.44 40.23
CA LEU A 18 29.20 18.08 39.12
C LEU A 18 28.42 19.25 38.52
N CYS A 19 27.93 20.15 39.38
CA CYS A 19 27.69 21.54 39.03
C CYS A 19 28.91 22.38 39.45
N CYS A 20 30.00 22.25 38.70
CA CYS A 20 31.09 23.23 38.71
C CYS A 20 31.20 23.85 37.31
N PRO A 21 31.16 25.19 37.17
CA PRO A 21 31.26 25.83 35.88
C PRO A 21 32.73 26.00 35.52
N GLU A 22 33.34 24.95 34.96
CA GLU A 22 34.60 25.11 34.24
C GLU A 22 34.49 24.46 32.87
N THR A 23 34.64 25.28 31.85
CA THR A 23 34.70 24.88 30.44
C THR A 23 35.83 23.87 30.25
N VAL A 24 35.50 22.59 30.10
CA VAL A 24 36.46 21.56 29.69
C VAL A 24 36.74 21.75 28.20
N ASN A 25 37.85 22.42 27.87
CA ASN A 25 38.35 22.47 26.51
C ASN A 25 39.03 21.13 26.17
N ILE A 26 38.29 20.25 25.49
CA ILE A 26 38.87 19.04 24.91
C ILE A 26 39.51 19.41 23.57
N VAL A 27 40.83 19.56 23.54
CA VAL A 27 41.61 19.65 22.30
C VAL A 27 41.93 18.23 21.83
N LEU A 28 41.28 17.78 20.76
CA LEU A 28 41.66 16.56 20.05
C LEU A 28 42.26 16.93 18.69
N PRO A 29 43.44 16.38 18.31
CA PRO A 29 44.00 16.60 17.00
C PRO A 29 43.45 15.54 16.04
N SER A 30 42.48 15.90 15.18
CA SER A 30 42.26 15.12 13.95
C SER A 30 41.42 15.84 12.90
N LYS A 31 41.89 15.75 11.66
CA LYS A 31 41.29 16.25 10.43
C LYS A 31 39.98 15.53 10.13
N THR A 32 38.84 16.17 10.35
CA THR A 32 37.59 16.01 9.56
C THR A 32 36.53 16.98 10.07
N ASN A 33 35.87 17.71 9.16
CA ASN A 33 34.76 18.60 9.49
C ASN A 33 33.54 17.78 9.94
N ARG A 34 33.47 17.45 11.23
CA ARG A 34 32.26 16.95 11.87
C ARG A 34 31.52 18.15 12.45
N VAL A 35 30.38 18.50 11.85
CA VAL A 35 29.44 19.42 12.48
C VAL A 35 28.80 18.68 13.65
N ILE A 36 29.40 18.81 14.83
CA ILE A 36 28.80 18.36 16.08
C ILE A 36 27.77 19.43 16.42
N SER A 37 26.49 19.11 16.22
CA SER A 37 25.42 19.94 16.77
C SER A 37 25.60 19.99 18.29
N LYS A 38 25.91 21.18 18.82
CA LYS A 38 26.01 21.40 20.26
C LYS A 38 24.63 21.14 20.85
N LYS A 39 24.43 19.98 21.48
CA LYS A 39 23.26 19.77 22.33
C LYS A 39 23.43 20.70 23.53
N SER A 40 22.51 21.63 23.68
CA SER A 40 22.46 22.49 24.85
C SER A 40 21.95 21.64 26.01
N CYS A 41 22.51 21.81 27.21
CA CYS A 41 21.95 21.19 28.42
C CYS A 41 20.55 21.75 28.78
N ASP A 42 20.11 22.79 28.06
CA ASP A 42 18.75 23.37 28.14
C ASP A 42 17.78 22.79 27.09
N ASP A 43 18.18 21.78 26.30
CA ASP A 43 17.26 21.09 25.39
C ASP A 43 16.27 20.25 26.21
N LYS A 44 15.16 20.88 26.63
CA LYS A 44 13.98 20.20 27.18
C LYS A 44 13.57 19.09 26.20
N PRO A 45 13.21 17.88 26.67
CA PRO A 45 12.64 16.86 25.80
C PRO A 45 11.53 17.49 24.96
N ASP A 46 11.68 17.41 23.65
CA ASP A 46 10.63 17.83 22.71
C ASP A 46 9.49 16.81 22.83
N ASP A 47 8.60 17.07 23.81
CA ASP A 47 7.38 16.34 24.05
C ASP A 47 6.29 16.68 23.02
N THR A 48 6.61 17.41 21.93
CA THR A 48 5.67 17.52 20.83
C THR A 48 5.45 16.14 20.24
N PRO A 49 4.20 15.63 20.20
CA PRO A 49 3.92 14.38 19.54
C PRO A 49 4.32 14.54 18.08
N LYS A 50 5.39 13.86 17.66
CA LYS A 50 5.72 13.75 16.23
C LYS A 50 4.46 13.23 15.54
N PRO A 51 3.96 13.91 14.50
CA PRO A 51 2.84 13.40 13.73
C PRO A 51 3.15 11.95 13.36
N GLY A 52 2.21 11.04 13.65
CA GLY A 52 2.38 9.64 13.32
C GLY A 52 2.67 9.47 11.81
N LEU A 53 3.24 8.33 11.44
CA LEU A 53 3.39 7.99 10.03
C LEU A 53 2.00 7.84 9.39
N GLY A 54 1.89 8.25 8.12
CA GLY A 54 0.67 8.04 7.33
C GLY A 54 0.38 6.55 7.11
N SER A 55 -0.76 6.26 6.49
CA SER A 55 -1.18 4.91 6.14
C SER A 55 -0.95 4.62 4.67
N LEU A 56 -0.55 3.38 4.40
CA LEU A 56 -0.32 2.88 3.05
C LEU A 56 -1.61 2.35 2.45
N TYR A 57 -1.78 2.55 1.15
CA TYR A 57 -2.78 1.87 0.34
C TYR A 57 -2.29 1.70 -1.10
N THR A 58 -2.82 0.69 -1.79
CA THR A 58 -2.52 0.47 -3.20
C THR A 58 -3.61 1.09 -4.07
N ARG A 59 -3.19 1.83 -5.09
CA ARG A 59 -4.04 2.31 -6.16
C ARG A 59 -3.87 1.39 -7.36
N TRP A 60 -4.89 0.58 -7.63
CA TRP A 60 -4.86 -0.39 -8.73
C TRP A 60 -5.31 0.27 -10.03
N GLY A 61 -4.60 0.01 -11.13
CA GLY A 61 -4.86 0.58 -12.45
C GLY A 61 -4.27 1.97 -12.67
N ARG A 62 -3.43 2.49 -11.77
CA ARG A 62 -2.78 3.81 -11.89
C ARG A 62 -1.38 3.76 -11.27
N THR A 63 -0.42 4.41 -11.91
CA THR A 63 0.97 4.57 -11.42
C THR A 63 1.17 5.78 -10.51
N SER A 64 0.18 6.67 -10.41
CA SER A 64 0.27 7.93 -9.66
C SER A 64 -0.67 7.97 -8.47
N CYS A 65 -0.32 8.73 -7.44
CA CYS A 65 -1.17 8.90 -6.25
C CYS A 65 -2.06 10.16 -6.33
N PRO A 66 -3.25 10.15 -5.68
CA PRO A 66 -4.10 11.33 -5.52
C PRO A 66 -3.36 12.50 -4.81
N PRO A 67 -3.77 13.76 -5.02
CA PRO A 67 -3.05 14.94 -4.51
C PRO A 67 -2.78 14.94 -2.99
N ASN A 68 -3.66 14.33 -2.19
CA ASN A 68 -3.55 14.29 -0.72
C ASN A 68 -2.69 13.12 -0.19
N SER A 69 -2.00 12.42 -1.07
CA SER A 69 -1.09 11.33 -0.77
C SER A 69 0.20 11.47 -1.59
N SER A 70 1.26 10.80 -1.16
CA SER A 70 2.53 10.74 -1.88
C SER A 70 2.77 9.34 -2.42
N LEU A 71 3.32 9.25 -3.63
CA LEU A 71 3.77 7.99 -4.20
C LEU A 71 4.99 7.47 -3.42
N VAL A 72 4.93 6.21 -3.01
CA VAL A 72 6.07 5.49 -2.44
C VAL A 72 6.83 4.81 -3.57
N TYR A 73 6.13 4.02 -4.40
CA TYR A 73 6.62 3.45 -5.64
C TYR A 73 5.45 3.09 -6.57
N ASP A 74 5.73 2.99 -7.86
CA ASP A 74 4.85 2.43 -8.88
C ASP A 74 5.38 1.08 -9.39
N GLY A 75 4.51 0.35 -10.08
CA GLY A 75 4.79 -1.01 -10.47
C GLY A 75 3.74 -1.63 -11.35
N VAL A 76 3.86 -2.95 -11.50
CA VAL A 76 2.92 -3.80 -12.22
C VAL A 76 2.19 -4.71 -11.24
N VAL A 77 0.91 -4.96 -11.50
CA VAL A 77 0.13 -5.88 -10.66
C VAL A 77 0.55 -7.31 -10.94
N GLY A 78 0.87 -8.04 -9.88
CA GLY A 78 1.22 -9.45 -9.91
C GLY A 78 0.21 -10.30 -9.13
N GLY A 79 -0.11 -11.48 -9.65
CA GLY A 79 -1.03 -12.41 -9.02
C GLY A 79 -0.83 -13.85 -9.48
N GLN A 80 -1.82 -14.69 -9.19
CA GLN A 80 -1.84 -16.09 -9.61
C GLN A 80 -2.37 -16.23 -11.05
N HIS A 81 -1.77 -17.13 -11.83
CA HIS A 81 -2.30 -17.53 -13.13
C HIS A 81 -3.73 -18.09 -13.02
N PHE A 82 -4.61 -17.69 -13.94
CA PHE A 82 -6.04 -18.01 -13.91
C PHE A 82 -6.38 -19.52 -13.86
N THR A 83 -5.53 -20.39 -14.41
CA THR A 83 -5.74 -21.85 -14.39
C THR A 83 -5.05 -22.58 -13.23
N HIS A 84 -4.21 -21.90 -12.45
CA HIS A 84 -3.50 -22.54 -11.35
C HIS A 84 -4.43 -22.75 -10.15
N THR A 85 -4.37 -23.93 -9.52
CA THR A 85 -5.19 -24.28 -8.34
C THR A 85 -4.49 -23.99 -7.01
N GLY A 86 -3.23 -23.56 -7.02
CA GLY A 86 -2.42 -23.27 -5.83
C GLY A 86 -1.39 -22.17 -6.07
N GLY A 87 -0.98 -21.48 -5.00
CA GLY A 87 -0.16 -20.27 -5.05
C GLY A 87 -0.66 -19.23 -4.04
N GLY A 88 -0.28 -17.97 -4.23
CA GLY A 88 -0.86 -16.83 -3.51
C GLY A 88 -2.28 -16.53 -3.99
N SER A 89 -3.15 -16.01 -3.10
CA SER A 89 -4.54 -15.65 -3.42
C SER A 89 -4.81 -14.14 -3.43
N ASN A 90 -3.78 -13.34 -3.24
CA ASN A 90 -3.84 -11.88 -3.20
C ASN A 90 -3.13 -11.30 -4.41
N LEU A 91 -3.40 -10.03 -4.68
CA LEU A 91 -2.63 -9.25 -5.64
C LEU A 91 -1.48 -8.55 -4.92
N LEU A 92 -0.40 -8.34 -5.65
CA LEU A 92 0.76 -7.58 -5.21
C LEU A 92 1.05 -6.47 -6.22
N CYS A 93 1.49 -5.32 -5.71
CA CYS A 93 2.09 -4.30 -6.57
C CYS A 93 3.60 -4.58 -6.63
N LEU A 94 4.08 -5.11 -7.75
CA LEU A 94 5.48 -5.46 -7.93
C LEU A 94 6.26 -4.23 -8.42
N PRO A 95 7.32 -3.81 -7.73
CA PRO A 95 8.09 -2.64 -8.14
C PRO A 95 8.77 -2.87 -9.50
N ASN A 96 8.90 -1.78 -10.27
CA ASN A 96 9.57 -1.80 -11.57
C ASN A 96 11.09 -2.02 -11.48
N ASP A 97 11.67 -1.92 -10.29
CA ASP A 97 13.11 -2.05 -9.99
C ASP A 97 13.40 -3.18 -8.97
N PRO A 98 13.13 -4.46 -9.30
CA PRO A 98 13.35 -5.57 -8.37
C PRO A 98 14.82 -5.73 -8.00
N ILE A 99 15.08 -5.99 -6.72
CA ILE A 99 16.41 -6.32 -6.19
C ILE A 99 16.44 -7.80 -5.82
N TRP A 100 17.43 -8.52 -6.34
CA TRP A 100 17.58 -9.96 -6.14
C TRP A 100 18.62 -10.28 -5.06
N ALA A 101 18.34 -11.31 -4.25
CA ALA A 101 19.34 -11.95 -3.38
C ALA A 101 20.09 -13.04 -4.17
N ASN A 102 20.44 -14.16 -3.54
CA ASN A 102 20.98 -15.33 -4.25
C ASN A 102 19.85 -16.08 -4.99
N TYR A 103 20.08 -16.48 -6.24
CA TYR A 103 19.09 -17.18 -7.08
C TYR A 103 19.73 -18.29 -7.93
N THR A 104 18.91 -19.26 -8.36
CA THR A 104 19.25 -20.26 -9.39
C THR A 104 18.76 -19.78 -10.76
N THR A 105 19.20 -20.44 -11.84
CA THR A 105 18.86 -20.04 -13.22
C THR A 105 17.84 -20.98 -13.89
N GLU A 106 17.26 -21.90 -13.11
CA GLU A 106 16.28 -22.89 -13.59
C GLU A 106 14.85 -22.50 -13.19
N VAL A 107 13.88 -22.97 -13.97
CA VAL A 107 12.45 -22.83 -13.63
C VAL A 107 12.03 -24.00 -12.75
N GLU A 108 11.80 -23.70 -11.48
CA GLU A 108 11.48 -24.71 -10.47
C GLU A 108 9.98 -24.97 -10.33
N LYS A 109 9.62 -26.12 -9.76
CA LYS A 109 8.23 -26.41 -9.36
C LYS A 109 7.89 -25.67 -8.06
N CYS A 110 7.46 -24.42 -8.17
CA CYS A 110 7.21 -23.55 -7.01
C CYS A 110 5.91 -22.72 -7.18
N GLY A 111 5.71 -21.76 -6.28
CA GLY A 111 4.67 -20.75 -6.46
C GLY A 111 5.09 -19.75 -7.52
N TYR A 112 4.22 -19.50 -8.48
CA TYR A 112 4.44 -18.53 -9.55
C TYR A 112 3.69 -17.24 -9.26
N ILE A 113 4.29 -16.12 -9.68
CA ILE A 113 3.63 -14.83 -9.79
C ILE A 113 3.61 -14.43 -11.26
N HIS A 114 2.43 -14.09 -11.76
CA HIS A 114 2.18 -13.68 -13.13
C HIS A 114 1.76 -12.21 -13.15
N GLY A 115 2.07 -11.50 -14.23
CA GLY A 115 1.50 -10.18 -14.48
C GLY A 115 -0.03 -10.27 -14.55
N SER A 116 -0.70 -9.18 -14.18
CA SER A 116 -2.16 -9.10 -14.22
C SER A 116 -2.64 -8.36 -15.46
N GLU A 117 -3.73 -8.83 -16.04
CA GLU A 117 -4.31 -8.27 -17.26
C GLU A 117 -5.77 -7.87 -17.06
N TYR A 118 -6.19 -6.84 -17.78
CA TYR A 118 -7.59 -6.47 -17.90
C TYR A 118 -8.29 -7.41 -18.89
N GLU A 119 -9.22 -8.24 -18.40
CA GLU A 119 -10.01 -9.11 -19.25
C GLU A 119 -11.39 -8.50 -19.51
N LEU A 120 -11.48 -7.77 -20.61
CA LEU A 120 -12.56 -6.84 -20.92
C LEU A 120 -13.29 -7.17 -22.22
N GLY A 121 -12.92 -8.27 -22.91
CA GLY A 121 -13.50 -8.66 -24.19
C GLY A 121 -14.99 -9.03 -24.11
N HIS A 122 -15.48 -9.37 -22.92
CA HIS A 122 -16.87 -9.77 -22.68
C HIS A 122 -17.86 -8.61 -22.56
N TYR A 123 -17.40 -7.37 -22.44
CA TYR A 123 -18.28 -6.23 -22.22
C TYR A 123 -18.17 -5.21 -23.35
N PRO A 124 -19.24 -4.43 -23.62
CA PRO A 124 -19.13 -3.20 -24.39
C PRO A 124 -18.38 -2.13 -23.57
N THR A 125 -17.10 -2.39 -23.28
CA THR A 125 -16.26 -1.75 -22.25
C THR A 125 -15.85 -0.32 -22.55
N ASN A 126 -15.98 0.12 -23.78
CA ASN A 126 -15.71 1.49 -24.23
C ASN A 126 -16.56 2.57 -23.53
N LYS A 127 -17.36 2.21 -22.51
CA LYS A 127 -18.14 3.14 -21.68
C LYS A 127 -17.95 3.00 -20.17
N LEU A 128 -17.30 1.94 -19.65
CA LEU A 128 -17.20 1.74 -18.20
C LEU A 128 -15.98 2.44 -17.61
N PHE A 129 -14.78 2.20 -18.16
CA PHE A 129 -13.58 2.95 -17.78
C PHE A 129 -13.39 4.20 -18.62
N SER A 130 -12.75 5.21 -18.02
CA SER A 130 -12.09 6.28 -18.76
C SER A 130 -10.64 5.86 -18.99
N PHE A 131 -10.27 5.55 -20.22
CA PHE A 131 -8.89 5.17 -20.53
C PHE A 131 -7.98 6.40 -20.45
N ALA A 132 -6.95 6.36 -19.58
CA ALA A 132 -6.08 7.52 -19.37
C ALA A 132 -4.99 7.64 -20.44
N ASN A 133 -4.35 6.53 -20.82
CA ASN A 133 -3.19 6.50 -21.73
C ASN A 133 -3.30 5.45 -22.85
N ALA A 134 -4.45 4.77 -23.01
CA ALA A 134 -4.65 3.73 -24.01
C ALA A 134 -5.99 3.90 -24.76
N LYS A 135 -6.11 3.30 -25.95
CA LYS A 135 -7.37 3.28 -26.71
C LYS A 135 -8.35 2.20 -26.23
N SER A 136 -7.80 1.15 -25.62
CA SER A 136 -8.49 0.01 -25.01
C SER A 136 -7.63 -0.46 -23.85
N LEU A 137 -8.23 -1.13 -22.87
CA LEU A 137 -7.51 -1.80 -21.78
C LEU A 137 -7.50 -3.32 -21.91
N HIS A 138 -8.39 -3.92 -22.71
CA HIS A 138 -8.39 -5.38 -22.89
C HIS A 138 -7.01 -5.90 -23.29
N ASP A 139 -6.55 -6.95 -22.62
CA ASP A 139 -5.23 -7.61 -22.79
C ASP A 139 -4.03 -6.74 -22.39
N HIS A 140 -4.29 -5.54 -21.83
CA HIS A 140 -3.22 -4.75 -21.27
C HIS A 140 -2.91 -5.14 -19.84
N ASN A 141 -1.63 -5.07 -19.51
CA ASN A 141 -1.15 -5.26 -18.16
C ASN A 141 -1.65 -4.14 -17.24
N VAL A 142 -1.99 -4.52 -16.02
CA VAL A 142 -2.56 -3.62 -15.01
C VAL A 142 -1.42 -2.96 -14.21
N PRO A 143 -1.26 -1.63 -14.26
CA PRO A 143 -0.29 -0.93 -13.43
C PRO A 143 -0.81 -0.72 -12.01
N CYS A 144 0.09 -0.37 -11.08
CA CYS A 144 -0.27 0.00 -9.72
C CYS A 144 0.67 1.07 -9.15
N GLY A 145 0.19 1.73 -8.09
CA GLY A 145 0.96 2.68 -7.30
C GLY A 145 0.67 2.49 -5.83
N VAL A 146 1.72 2.41 -5.01
CA VAL A 146 1.58 2.38 -3.55
C VAL A 146 1.68 3.79 -3.01
N CYS A 147 0.62 4.23 -2.33
CA CYS A 147 0.44 5.58 -1.86
C CYS A 147 0.52 5.64 -0.33
N LEU A 148 1.12 6.73 0.18
CA LEU A 148 1.18 7.06 1.60
C LEU A 148 0.34 8.30 1.86
N THR A 149 -0.61 8.24 2.80
CA THR A 149 -1.37 9.42 3.21
C THR A 149 -0.47 10.45 3.89
N ARG A 150 -0.76 11.75 3.71
CA ARG A 150 0.08 12.84 4.27
C ARG A 150 0.08 12.93 5.79
N GLN A 151 -0.94 12.37 6.44
CA GLN A 151 -1.12 12.35 7.89
C GLN A 151 -1.59 10.95 8.32
N PRO A 152 -1.47 10.58 9.60
CA PRO A 152 -2.05 9.36 10.13
C PRO A 152 -3.52 9.25 9.71
N ALA A 153 -3.88 8.14 9.11
CA ALA A 153 -5.24 7.90 8.67
C ALA A 153 -5.57 6.42 8.82
N VAL A 154 -6.84 6.09 8.92
CA VAL A 154 -7.31 4.73 8.61
C VAL A 154 -7.79 4.71 7.17
N VAL A 155 -7.44 3.67 6.42
CA VAL A 155 -7.83 3.52 5.01
C VAL A 155 -8.68 2.28 4.85
N MET A 156 -9.74 2.36 4.05
CA MET A 156 -10.58 1.23 3.70
C MET A 156 -11.06 1.31 2.25
N MET A 157 -11.23 0.15 1.62
CA MET A 157 -12.00 0.02 0.38
C MET A 157 -13.46 -0.21 0.73
N LEU A 158 -14.34 0.61 0.16
CA LEU A 158 -15.78 0.54 0.30
C LEU A 158 -16.39 0.05 -1.03
N PRO A 159 -16.87 -1.20 -1.10
CA PRO A 159 -17.48 -1.74 -2.31
C PRO A 159 -18.89 -1.16 -2.55
N ALA A 160 -19.37 -1.30 -3.78
CA ALA A 160 -20.67 -0.85 -4.27
C ALA A 160 -20.96 0.66 -4.11
N ARG A 161 -19.92 1.50 -4.02
CA ARG A 161 -20.06 2.95 -3.90
C ARG A 161 -18.96 3.68 -4.66
N THR A 162 -19.29 4.84 -5.21
CA THR A 162 -18.32 5.80 -5.78
C THR A 162 -17.97 6.94 -4.82
N LYS A 163 -18.62 6.99 -3.64
CA LYS A 163 -18.45 8.05 -2.64
C LYS A 163 -18.36 7.47 -1.25
N CYS A 164 -17.44 8.03 -0.45
CA CYS A 164 -17.29 7.68 0.95
C CYS A 164 -18.50 8.12 1.79
N TYR A 165 -18.63 7.57 3.00
CA TYR A 165 -19.61 8.06 3.97
C TYR A 165 -19.23 9.46 4.49
N PRO A 166 -20.19 10.24 5.03
CA PRO A 166 -19.89 11.52 5.64
C PRO A 166 -18.76 11.42 6.67
N GLY A 167 -17.82 12.38 6.64
CA GLY A 167 -16.64 12.39 7.51
C GLY A 167 -15.46 11.54 7.04
N TRP A 168 -15.54 10.91 5.87
CA TRP A 168 -14.44 10.25 5.20
C TRP A 168 -14.03 11.01 3.93
N THR A 169 -12.74 10.96 3.61
CA THR A 169 -12.17 11.55 2.39
C THR A 169 -11.99 10.47 1.34
N ALA A 170 -12.41 10.74 0.10
CA ALA A 170 -12.14 9.82 -1.02
C ALA A 170 -10.70 10.00 -1.49
N GLU A 171 -9.95 8.90 -1.56
CA GLU A 171 -8.63 8.84 -2.19
C GLU A 171 -8.80 8.61 -3.70
N TYR A 172 -9.55 7.57 -4.09
CA TYR A 172 -9.98 7.34 -5.48
C TYR A 172 -11.21 6.45 -5.55
N SER A 173 -11.85 6.41 -6.71
CA SER A 173 -13.02 5.56 -6.99
C SER A 173 -12.90 4.86 -8.34
N GLY A 174 -13.60 3.74 -8.50
CA GLY A 174 -13.70 3.04 -9.76
C GLY A 174 -14.57 1.82 -9.67
N TYR A 175 -14.09 0.68 -10.16
CA TYR A 175 -14.86 -0.56 -10.25
C TYR A 175 -14.20 -1.68 -9.45
N LEU A 176 -15.05 -2.48 -8.82
CA LEU A 176 -14.63 -3.69 -8.15
C LEU A 176 -14.30 -4.75 -9.21
N MET A 177 -13.09 -5.30 -9.13
CA MET A 177 -12.61 -6.32 -10.05
C MET A 177 -12.03 -7.52 -9.31
N ALA A 178 -12.13 -8.70 -9.92
CA ALA A 178 -11.61 -9.97 -9.43
C ALA A 178 -11.45 -10.98 -10.57
N SER A 179 -10.97 -12.18 -10.27
CA SER A 179 -10.93 -13.32 -11.20
C SER A 179 -12.34 -13.75 -11.63
N LEU A 180 -12.47 -14.37 -12.81
CA LEU A 180 -13.75 -14.90 -13.29
C LEU A 180 -14.21 -16.07 -12.43
N HIS A 181 -15.51 -16.17 -12.17
CA HIS A 181 -16.10 -17.21 -11.33
C HIS A 181 -15.86 -18.65 -11.81
N ALA A 182 -15.53 -18.85 -13.10
CA ALA A 182 -15.26 -20.15 -13.70
C ALA A 182 -13.76 -20.54 -13.69
N GLU A 183 -12.88 -19.65 -13.24
CA GLU A 183 -11.45 -19.87 -13.20
C GLU A 183 -11.04 -20.72 -11.99
N LYS A 184 -9.85 -21.32 -12.09
CA LYS A 184 -9.31 -22.20 -11.04
C LYS A 184 -8.53 -21.42 -9.99
N GLY A 185 -7.83 -20.37 -10.42
CA GLY A 185 -7.18 -19.41 -9.56
C GLY A 185 -8.21 -18.50 -8.91
N ARG A 186 -7.86 -17.95 -7.74
CA ARG A 186 -8.71 -16.98 -7.06
C ARG A 186 -7.90 -15.77 -6.67
N LEU A 187 -8.46 -14.59 -6.93
CA LEU A 187 -7.90 -13.32 -6.51
C LEU A 187 -8.84 -12.64 -5.50
N GLU A 188 -8.29 -11.72 -4.73
CA GLU A 188 -9.10 -10.86 -3.88
C GLU A 188 -9.92 -9.86 -4.72
N TYR A 189 -10.96 -9.29 -4.11
CA TYR A 189 -11.69 -8.19 -4.71
C TYR A 189 -10.90 -6.89 -4.54
N VAL A 190 -10.48 -6.28 -5.65
CA VAL A 190 -9.73 -5.01 -5.65
C VAL A 190 -10.54 -3.89 -6.28
N CYS A 191 -10.27 -2.66 -5.80
CA CYS A 191 -10.84 -1.46 -6.39
C CYS A 191 -9.90 -0.92 -7.47
N VAL A 192 -10.28 -1.07 -8.74
CA VAL A 192 -9.50 -0.57 -9.87
C VAL A 192 -10.00 0.82 -10.23
N ASP A 193 -9.07 1.76 -10.40
CA ASP A 193 -9.38 3.18 -10.65
C ASP A 193 -10.23 3.39 -11.90
N TYR A 194 -11.22 4.29 -11.81
CA TYR A 194 -12.08 4.66 -12.93
C TYR A 194 -11.29 5.18 -14.15
N ALA A 195 -10.22 5.92 -13.90
CA ALA A 195 -9.35 6.50 -14.91
C ALA A 195 -8.13 5.60 -15.20
N SER A 196 -8.37 4.30 -15.39
CA SER A 196 -7.31 3.29 -15.51
C SER A 196 -6.31 3.56 -16.64
N GLU A 197 -5.05 3.24 -16.34
CA GLU A 197 -3.90 3.23 -17.24
C GLU A 197 -3.62 1.81 -17.73
N ALA A 198 -3.08 1.68 -18.94
CA ALA A 198 -2.41 0.48 -19.39
C ALA A 198 -0.92 0.58 -19.11
N ASP A 199 -0.32 -0.51 -18.62
CA ASP A 199 1.13 -0.63 -18.63
C ASP A 199 1.65 -0.71 -20.08
N PRO A 200 2.72 0.04 -20.45
CA PRO A 200 3.22 0.05 -21.82
C PRO A 200 3.85 -1.26 -22.30
N ALA A 201 4.28 -2.13 -21.38
CA ALA A 201 5.04 -3.33 -21.70
C ALA A 201 4.15 -4.56 -22.02
N GLY A 202 2.87 -4.54 -21.67
CA GLY A 202 1.93 -5.64 -21.93
C GLY A 202 0.65 -5.19 -22.62
N TYR A 203 0.37 -5.80 -23.77
CA TYR A 203 -0.84 -5.60 -24.59
C TYR A 203 -1.27 -6.90 -25.30
N ARG A 204 -0.74 -8.03 -24.82
CA ARG A 204 -0.93 -9.36 -25.42
C ARG A 204 -1.80 -10.17 -24.48
N ASP A 205 -2.56 -11.07 -25.05
CA ASP A 205 -3.33 -12.09 -24.33
C ASP A 205 -2.37 -13.16 -23.75
N GLU A 206 -1.72 -12.88 -22.63
CA GLU A 206 -0.80 -13.79 -21.93
C GLU A 206 -1.52 -14.62 -20.85
N ASN A 207 -2.74 -14.24 -20.50
CA ASN A 207 -3.61 -14.85 -19.49
C ASN A 207 -2.91 -15.11 -18.16
N GLY A 208 -2.30 -14.09 -17.57
CA GLY A 208 -1.68 -14.16 -16.25
C GLY A 208 -2.73 -14.16 -15.13
N ALA A 209 -2.65 -13.15 -14.27
CA ALA A 209 -3.63 -12.87 -13.23
C ALA A 209 -4.73 -11.95 -13.77
N VAL A 210 -5.79 -12.52 -14.32
CA VAL A 210 -6.81 -11.77 -15.06
C VAL A 210 -7.84 -11.09 -14.15
N LEU A 211 -8.24 -9.87 -14.51
CA LEU A 211 -9.23 -9.06 -13.80
C LEU A 211 -10.46 -8.79 -14.67
N TYR A 212 -11.61 -9.17 -14.14
CA TYR A 212 -12.94 -8.95 -14.71
C TYR A 212 -13.74 -8.01 -13.82
N PHE A 213 -14.76 -7.36 -14.38
CA PHE A 213 -15.73 -6.64 -13.57
C PHE A 213 -16.52 -7.59 -12.67
N VAL A 214 -16.74 -7.18 -11.43
CA VAL A 214 -17.63 -7.87 -10.51
C VAL A 214 -19.04 -7.35 -10.68
N GLN A 215 -19.99 -8.24 -10.98
CA GLN A 215 -21.41 -7.90 -11.06
C GLN A 215 -22.15 -8.34 -9.80
N ALA A 216 -23.19 -7.60 -9.43
CA ALA A 216 -24.14 -8.03 -8.43
C ALA A 216 -24.92 -9.26 -8.91
N ALA A 217 -25.01 -10.29 -8.07
CA ALA A 217 -25.85 -11.46 -8.31
C ALA A 217 -26.94 -11.51 -7.24
N CYS A 218 -28.20 -11.32 -7.65
CA CYS A 218 -29.34 -11.30 -6.74
C CYS A 218 -29.61 -12.68 -6.14
N GLY A 219 -30.21 -12.69 -4.95
CA GLY A 219 -30.51 -13.90 -4.19
C GLY A 219 -30.35 -13.61 -2.70
N SER A 220 -29.29 -14.11 -2.09
CA SER A 220 -28.89 -13.68 -0.75
C SER A 220 -28.40 -12.23 -0.73
N LEU A 221 -27.95 -11.70 -1.87
CA LEU A 221 -27.77 -10.26 -2.07
C LEU A 221 -29.14 -9.63 -2.34
N PRO A 222 -29.59 -8.66 -1.52
CA PRO A 222 -30.93 -8.09 -1.64
C PRO A 222 -31.06 -7.19 -2.87
N CYS A 223 -32.11 -7.41 -3.65
CA CYS A 223 -32.41 -6.63 -4.84
C CYS A 223 -33.88 -6.17 -4.77
N PRO A 224 -34.17 -4.90 -4.42
CA PRO A 224 -33.26 -3.77 -4.15
C PRO A 224 -32.51 -3.83 -2.79
N PRO A 225 -31.42 -3.04 -2.59
CA PRO A 225 -30.97 -1.90 -3.40
C PRO A 225 -29.99 -2.26 -4.53
N TYR A 226 -29.50 -3.50 -4.60
CA TYR A 226 -28.69 -3.95 -5.73
C TYR A 226 -29.56 -4.27 -6.94
N VAL A 227 -28.94 -4.35 -8.11
CA VAL A 227 -29.58 -4.71 -9.38
C VAL A 227 -28.81 -5.88 -9.97
N ASP A 228 -29.52 -6.93 -10.36
CA ASP A 228 -28.91 -8.13 -10.93
C ASP A 228 -28.09 -7.80 -12.18
N GLY A 229 -26.89 -8.37 -12.27
CA GLY A 229 -25.99 -8.18 -13.41
C GLY A 229 -25.33 -6.80 -13.49
N GLN A 230 -25.54 -5.89 -12.53
CA GLN A 230 -24.93 -4.56 -12.57
C GLN A 230 -23.49 -4.59 -12.03
N GLU A 231 -22.55 -3.97 -12.74
CA GLU A 231 -21.15 -3.84 -12.29
C GLU A 231 -21.06 -3.04 -10.99
N LEU A 232 -20.35 -3.60 -10.01
CA LEU A 232 -20.15 -2.99 -8.72
C LEU A 232 -19.02 -1.96 -8.78
N THR A 233 -19.33 -0.72 -8.42
CA THR A 233 -18.33 0.33 -8.21
C THR A 233 -17.61 0.16 -6.89
N CYS A 234 -16.54 0.91 -6.65
CA CYS A 234 -15.83 0.96 -5.39
C CYS A 234 -15.19 2.32 -5.15
N VAL A 235 -14.86 2.61 -3.90
CA VAL A 235 -14.13 3.81 -3.50
C VAL A 235 -13.16 3.46 -2.37
N VAL A 236 -11.93 3.95 -2.46
CA VAL A 236 -10.97 3.89 -1.36
C VAL A 236 -11.08 5.18 -0.56
N CYS A 237 -11.31 5.03 0.74
CA CYS A 237 -11.61 6.11 1.66
C CYS A 237 -10.57 6.17 2.77
N SER A 238 -10.18 7.38 3.16
CA SER A 238 -9.33 7.65 4.31
C SER A 238 -10.08 8.47 5.36
N LYS A 239 -9.73 8.26 6.62
CA LYS A 239 -10.18 9.09 7.73
C LYS A 239 -8.98 9.50 8.57
N TYR A 240 -8.82 10.81 8.69
CA TYR A 240 -7.79 11.50 9.45
C TYR A 240 -8.30 11.83 10.85
#